data_AF-A0A1Z8LPV2-F1
#
_entry.id   AF-A0A1Z8LPV2-F1
#
_cell.length_a   1.000
_cell.length_b   1.000
_cell.length_c   1.000
_cell.angle_alpha   90.00
_cell.angle_beta   90.00
_cell.angle_gamma   90.00
#
_symmetry.space_group_name_H-M   'P 1'
#
loop_
_entity.id
_entity.type
_entity.pdbx_description
1 polymer ?
#
loop_
_entity_poly.entity_id
_entity_poly.type
_entity_poly.pdbx_seq_one_letter_code
_entity_poly.pdbx_strand_id
1 'polypeptide(L)' 'MFVKHLQEYLDKFTDGKKGNAVSNAKVYMELEDGTLAQIRRMEVLESTVIGDTSVMVVIKSDNGHKIAIKSPTFNKS' A
#
# COMPACT_ATOMS: atom_id res chain seq x y z
N MET A 1 -11.22 -3.33 2.85
CA MET A 1 -10.02 -4.11 3.28
C MET A 1 -9.78 -3.82 4.76
N PHE A 2 -9.48 -4.82 5.60
CA PHE A 2 -9.02 -4.59 6.98
C PHE A 2 -7.50 -4.79 7.07
N VAL A 3 -6.85 -4.21 8.08
CA VAL A 3 -5.40 -4.36 8.31
C VAL A 3 -4.99 -5.84 8.36
N LYS A 4 -5.79 -6.69 9.01
CA LYS A 4 -5.54 -8.14 9.07
C LYS A 4 -5.42 -8.81 7.69
N HIS A 5 -6.22 -8.39 6.71
CA HIS A 5 -6.16 -8.98 5.37
C HIS A 5 -4.88 -8.55 4.63
N LEU A 6 -4.40 -7.33 4.89
CA LEU A 6 -3.12 -6.88 4.36
C LEU A 6 -1.96 -7.67 4.98
N GLN A 7 -2.02 -7.90 6.31
CA GLN A 7 -1.04 -8.73 7.01
C GLN A 7 -0.99 -10.15 6.42
N GLU A 8 -2.13 -10.82 6.30
CA GLU A 8 -2.22 -12.18 5.72
C GLU A 8 -1.66 -12.24 4.28
N TYR A 9 -1.86 -11.19 3.48
CA TYR A 9 -1.32 -11.13 2.13
C TYR A 9 0.21 -10.98 2.13
N LEU A 10 0.74 -10.08 2.97
CA LEU A 10 2.18 -9.85 3.09
C LEU A 10 2.90 -11.07 3.68
N ASP A 11 2.27 -11.76 4.64
CA ASP A 11 2.78 -13.01 5.20
C ASP A 11 2.92 -14.05 4.09
N LYS A 12 1.87 -14.27 3.28
CA LYS A 12 1.94 -15.18 2.12
C LYS A 12 2.97 -14.75 1.06
N PHE A 13 3.13 -13.45 0.84
CA PHE A 13 4.11 -12.94 -0.13
C PHE A 13 5.55 -13.19 0.31
N THR A 14 5.80 -13.12 1.61
CA THR A 14 7.13 -13.28 2.21
C THR A 14 7.43 -14.73 2.58
N ASP A 15 6.40 -15.55 2.82
CA ASP A 15 6.53 -16.98 3.06
C ASP A 15 7.13 -17.71 1.85
N GLY A 16 8.10 -18.59 2.10
CA GLY A 16 8.89 -19.28 1.08
C GLY A 16 9.88 -18.42 0.27
N LYS A 17 9.75 -17.08 0.26
CA LYS A 17 10.68 -16.18 -0.43
C LYS A 17 11.89 -15.85 0.44
N LYS A 18 12.81 -16.82 0.60
CA LYS A 18 14.10 -16.60 1.26
C LYS A 18 15.09 -15.89 0.32
N GLY A 19 15.65 -14.75 0.76
CA GLY A 19 16.77 -14.06 0.09
C GLY A 19 16.49 -12.60 -0.34
N ASN A 20 17.39 -12.02 -1.15
CA ASN A 20 17.42 -10.60 -1.54
C ASN A 20 16.19 -10.10 -2.35
N ALA A 21 15.28 -11.00 -2.73
CA ALA A 21 14.11 -10.67 -3.54
C ALA A 21 13.04 -9.92 -2.73
N VAL A 22 12.86 -10.26 -1.45
CA VAL A 22 11.92 -9.55 -0.56
C VAL A 22 12.54 -8.25 -0.06
N SER A 23 13.84 -8.23 0.24
CA SER A 23 14.52 -7.07 0.84
C SER A 23 14.55 -5.84 -0.08
N ASN A 24 14.50 -6.04 -1.40
CA ASN A 24 14.50 -4.94 -2.38
C ASN A 24 13.10 -4.64 -2.95
N ALA A 25 12.07 -5.36 -2.50
CA ALA A 25 10.71 -5.13 -2.97
C ALA A 25 10.19 -3.78 -2.48
N LYS A 26 9.57 -3.02 -3.39
CA LYS A 26 8.89 -1.75 -3.10
C LYS A 26 7.39 -1.94 -3.20
N VAL A 27 6.64 -1.28 -2.33
CA VAL A 27 5.18 -1.31 -2.35
C VAL A 27 4.66 -0.11 -3.14
N TYR A 28 3.71 -0.36 -4.04
CA TYR A 28 3.07 0.65 -4.87
C TYR A 28 1.56 0.58 -4.71
N MET A 29 0.91 1.72 -4.91
CA MET A 29 -0.55 1.84 -5.03
C MET A 29 -0.89 2.26 -6.46
N GLU A 30 -1.85 1.57 -7.07
CA GLU A 30 -2.45 1.99 -8.33
C GLU A 30 -3.42 3.15 -8.06
N LEU A 31 -3.24 4.25 -8.80
CA LEU A 31 -4.12 5.41 -8.76
C LEU A 31 -5.25 5.28 -9.78
N GLU A 32 -6.28 6.10 -9.64
CA GLU A 32 -7.44 6.11 -10.55
C GLU A 32 -7.07 6.38 -12.02
N ASP A 33 -5.96 7.07 -12.27
CA ASP A 33 -5.43 7.34 -13.61
C ASP A 33 -4.63 6.15 -14.20
N GLY A 34 -4.54 5.04 -13.46
CA GLY A 34 -3.81 3.82 -13.82
C GLY A 34 -2.30 3.92 -13.61
N THR A 35 -1.79 5.00 -13.02
CA THR A 35 -0.37 5.13 -12.67
C THR A 35 -0.06 4.49 -11.32
N LEU A 36 1.20 4.12 -11.12
CA LEU A 36 1.67 3.57 -9.85
C LEU A 36 2.39 4.64 -9.01
N ALA A 37 1.91 4.83 -7.78
CA ALA A 37 2.53 5.68 -6.78
C ALA A 37 3.30 4.83 -5.76
N GLN A 38 4.59 5.10 -5.58
CA GLN A 38 5.37 4.39 -4.57
C GLN A 38 4.93 4.83 -3.17
N ILE A 39 4.70 3.85 -2.28
CA ILE A 39 4.47 4.10 -0.87
C ILE A 39 5.80 4.37 -0.18
N ARG A 40 5.89 5.49 0.53
CA ARG A 40 7.09 5.89 1.29
C ARG A 40 6.93 5.71 2.78
N ARG A 41 5.73 5.98 3.29
CA ARG A 41 5.45 5.98 4.72
C ARG A 41 4.04 5.47 4.99
N MET A 42 3.91 4.77 6.12
CA MET A 42 2.62 4.41 6.71
C MET A 42 2.56 5.02 8.11
N GLU A 43 1.37 5.46 8.49
CA GLU A 43 1.08 6.07 9.78
C GLU A 43 -0.16 5.42 10.37
N VAL A 44 -0.21 5.33 11.69
CA VAL A 44 -1.44 4.94 12.40
C VAL A 44 -2.05 6.21 12.97
N LEU A 45 -3.30 6.46 12.63
CA LEU A 45 -4.07 7.57 13.15
C LEU A 45 -5.26 7.03 13.94
N GLU A 46 -5.55 7.67 15.06
CA GLU A 46 -6.78 7.47 15.80
C GLU A 46 -7.77 8.58 15.43
N SER A 47 -9.06 8.27 15.45
CA SER A 47 -10.09 9.28 15.17
C SER A 47 -10.09 10.36 16.24
N THR A 48 -10.22 11.61 15.81
CA THR A 48 -10.34 12.78 16.71
C THR A 48 -11.80 13.16 16.95
N VAL A 49 -12.76 12.41 16.39
CA VAL A 49 -14.19 12.68 16.53
C VAL A 49 -14.69 12.13 17.87
N ILE A 50 -15.45 12.93 18.62
CA ILE A 50 -15.99 12.53 19.92
C ILE A 50 -16.87 11.28 19.76
N GLY A 51 -16.55 10.23 20.50
CA GLY A 51 -17.29 8.96 20.48
C GLY A 51 -16.85 7.99 19.38
N ASP A 52 -15.91 8.37 18.51
CA ASP A 52 -15.35 7.49 17.49
C ASP A 52 -14.03 6.88 17.97
N THR A 53 -13.98 5.55 18.04
CA THR A 53 -12.79 4.80 18.48
C THR A 53 -12.04 4.17 17.30
N SER A 54 -12.27 4.67 16.08
CA SER A 54 -11.66 4.12 14.87
C SER A 54 -10.15 4.34 14.84
N VAL A 55 -9.43 3.31 14.40
CA VAL A 55 -7.99 3.34 14.13
C VAL A 55 -7.77 3.11 12.64
N MET A 56 -6.96 3.95 12.01
CA MET A 56 -6.72 3.97 10.57
C MET A 56 -5.23 3.80 10.29
N VAL A 57 -4.89 2.93 9.34
CA VAL A 57 -3.57 2.92 8.71
C VAL A 57 -3.62 3.82 7.50
N VAL A 58 -2.88 4.92 7.55
CA VAL A 58 -2.78 5.91 6.48
C VAL A 58 -1.50 5.69 5.70
N ILE A 59 -1.65 5.59 4.38
CA ILE A 59 -0.55 5.41 3.44
C ILE A 59 -0.22 6.77 2.81
N LYS A 60 1.03 7.18 2.91
CA LYS A 60 1.54 8.40 2.26
C LYS A 60 2.42 8.02 1.07
N SER A 61 1.99 8.44 -0.12
CA SER A 61 2.76 8.31 -1.35
C SER A 61 3.63 9.55 -1.57
N ASP A 62 4.63 9.39 -2.43
CA ASP A 62 5.46 10.50 -2.88
C ASP A 62 4.77 11.23 -4.04
N ASN A 63 4.27 12.44 -3.79
CA ASN A 63 3.61 13.25 -4.82
C ASN A 63 4.54 13.57 -6.01
N GLY A 64 5.86 13.51 -5.82
CA GLY A 64 6.87 13.83 -6.84
C GLY A 64 7.38 12.64 -7.65
N HIS A 65 7.11 11.40 -7.22
CA HIS A 65 7.58 10.18 -7.88
C HIS A 65 6.39 9.30 -8.32
N LYS A 66 5.51 9.87 -9.15
CA LYS A 66 4.68 9.05 -10.02
C LYS A 66 5.62 8.33 -10.98
N ILE A 67 5.78 7.02 -10.83
CA ILE A 67 6.47 6.28 -11.87
C ILE A 67 5.45 6.15 -13.01
N ALA A 68 5.82 6.61 -14.21
CA ALA A 68 5.02 6.47 -15.43
C ALA A 68 4.93 5.01 -15.91
N ILE A 69 4.86 4.05 -14.99
CA ILE A 69 4.49 2.67 -15.27
C ILE A 69 2.98 2.63 -15.13
N LYS A 70 2.31 2.43 -16.27
CA LYS A 70 0.88 2.08 -16.27
C LYS A 70 0.75 0.69 -15.68
N SER A 71 -0.19 0.53 -14.76
CA SER A 71 -0.48 -0.80 -14.23
C SER A 71 -0.92 -1.72 -15.38
N PRO A 72 -0.30 -2.92 -15.52
CA PRO A 72 -0.66 -3.87 -16.57
C PRO A 72 -2.10 -4.39 -16.46
N THR A 73 -2.71 -4.26 -15.28
CA THR A 73 -4.05 -4.77 -14.97
C THR A 73 -5.10 -3.66 -14.91
N PHE A 74 -4.74 -2.41 -15.23
CA PHE A 74 -5.68 -1.30 -15.20
C PHE A 74 -6.77 -1.47 -16.27
N ASN A 75 -7.97 -1.80 -15.82
CA ASN A 75 -9.17 -1.80 -16.65
C ASN A 75 -9.98 -0.55 -16.33
N LYS A 76 -10.06 0.36 -17.31
CA LYS A 76 -10.94 1.53 -17.24
C LYS A 76 -12.38 1.02 -17.27
N SER A 77 -13.07 1.07 -16.12
CA SER A 77 -14.53 0.93 -16.08
C SER A 77 -15.19 2.17 -16.65
#